data_AF-A0A7V9R312-F1
#
_entry.id   AF-A0A7V9R312-F1
#
_cell.length_a   1.000
_cell.length_b   1.000
_cell.length_c   1.000
_cell.angle_alpha   90.00
_cell.angle_beta   90.00
_cell.angle_gamma   90.00
#
_symmetry.space_group_name_H-M   'P 1'
#
loop_
_entity.id
_entity.type
_entity.pdbx_description
1 polymer ?
#
loop_
_entity_poly.entity_id
_entity_poly.type
_entity_poly.pdbx_seq_one_letter_code
_entity_poly.pdbx_strand_id
1 'polypeptide(L)'
;MSPKPPSPFVDLKESVAMPAWICVTCGVQYPDTGRPPAHCPICEDERQYVGWDGQQWTTMSDLARDHAVVLREEEADLVGVGVEPAFAIGQRALLVCTPHGNVLWDCVSLLDDDARAQVDDLGGIEAICMSHPHFYAANIEFADAFDARVFIPRADEKWIQRSSPLIELFDDAAEPVPGVSLARIGGHFDGAAVLHWPAGADGGGALLTGDTITVVQDR
;
A
#
# COMPACT_ATOMS: atom_id res chain seq x y z
N MET A 1 -57.23 29.69 -8.84
CA MET A 1 -55.78 29.84 -8.71
C MET A 1 -55.36 29.09 -7.46
N SER A 2 -54.92 27.83 -7.60
CA SER A 2 -54.45 27.03 -6.47
C SER A 2 -52.92 27.16 -6.37
N PRO A 3 -52.34 27.31 -5.16
CA PRO A 3 -50.90 27.47 -5.01
C PRO A 3 -50.18 26.15 -5.28
N LYS A 4 -49.06 26.23 -5.99
CA LYS A 4 -48.17 25.10 -6.29
C LYS A 4 -47.37 24.74 -5.01
N PRO A 5 -47.19 23.45 -4.68
CA PRO A 5 -46.40 23.07 -3.51
C PRO A 5 -44.90 23.39 -3.71
N PRO A 6 -44.15 23.67 -2.64
CA PRO A 6 -42.73 23.97 -2.74
C PRO A 6 -41.94 22.74 -3.18
N SER A 7 -40.93 22.98 -4.02
CA SER A 7 -39.96 21.99 -4.49
C SER A 7 -39.13 21.45 -3.32
N PRO A 8 -38.92 20.12 -3.21
CA PRO A 8 -37.94 19.58 -2.26
C PRO A 8 -36.55 19.75 -2.87
N PHE A 9 -35.95 20.93 -2.69
CA PHE A 9 -34.50 21.04 -2.79
C PHE A 9 -33.93 20.39 -1.53
N VAL A 10 -33.55 19.12 -1.67
CA VAL A 10 -32.68 18.46 -0.70
C VAL A 10 -31.32 19.12 -0.83
N ASP A 11 -30.95 19.84 0.22
CA ASP A 11 -29.62 20.37 0.44
C ASP A 11 -28.67 19.17 0.58
N LEU A 12 -28.10 18.74 -0.56
CA LEU A 12 -26.96 17.83 -0.60
C LEU A 12 -25.78 18.58 0.01
N LYS A 13 -25.72 18.60 1.34
CA LYS A 13 -24.47 18.88 2.04
C LYS A 13 -23.47 17.88 1.48
N GLU A 14 -22.50 18.39 0.73
CA GLU A 14 -21.26 17.70 0.41
C GLU A 14 -20.83 16.96 1.68
N SER A 15 -20.90 15.62 1.65
CA SER A 15 -20.18 14.84 2.63
C SER A 15 -18.73 15.20 2.39
N VAL A 16 -18.19 16.07 3.23
CA VAL A 16 -16.74 16.26 3.31
C VAL A 16 -16.20 14.88 3.63
N ALA A 17 -15.63 14.21 2.61
CA ALA A 17 -14.92 12.97 2.80
C ALA A 17 -13.87 13.27 3.87
N MET A 18 -13.97 12.58 5.00
CA MET A 18 -12.98 12.77 6.03
C MET A 18 -11.68 12.09 5.52
N PRO A 19 -10.49 12.56 5.92
CA PRO A 19 -9.26 11.94 5.45
C PRO A 19 -8.92 10.70 6.29
N ALA A 20 -8.50 9.64 5.62
CA ALA A 20 -7.91 8.46 6.27
C ALA A 20 -6.60 8.82 6.98
N TRP A 21 -6.43 8.29 8.20
CA TRP A 21 -5.28 8.59 9.06
C TRP A 21 -4.08 7.71 8.73
N ILE A 22 -2.89 8.29 8.72
CA ILE A 22 -1.62 7.60 8.49
C ILE A 22 -0.79 7.68 9.76
N CYS A 23 -0.33 6.53 10.26
CA CYS A 23 0.62 6.49 11.36
C CYS A 23 1.95 7.11 10.91
N VAL A 24 2.43 8.13 11.62
CA VAL A 24 3.69 8.81 11.27
C VAL A 24 4.90 7.89 11.40
N THR A 25 4.85 6.89 12.30
CA THR A 25 5.97 5.97 12.53
C THR A 25 6.07 4.87 11.50
N CYS A 26 4.99 4.11 11.25
CA CYS A 26 5.02 2.97 10.31
C CYS A 26 4.45 3.27 8.92
N GLY A 27 3.76 4.39 8.74
CA GLY A 27 3.18 4.79 7.45
C GLY A 27 1.92 4.02 7.05
N VAL A 28 1.44 3.07 7.86
CA VAL A 28 0.18 2.33 7.61
C VAL A 28 -1.01 3.26 7.76
N GLN A 29 -1.94 3.16 6.81
CA GLN A 29 -3.17 3.92 6.77
C GLN A 29 -4.32 3.18 7.47
N TYR A 30 -5.16 3.95 8.14
CA TYR A 30 -6.29 3.54 8.96
C TYR A 30 -7.60 4.11 8.39
N PRO A 31 -8.77 3.62 8.83
CA PRO A 31 -10.05 4.04 8.28
C PRO A 31 -10.28 5.53 8.43
N ASP A 32 -11.11 6.05 7.54
CA ASP A 32 -11.57 7.41 7.61
C ASP A 32 -12.52 7.63 8.81
N THR A 33 -12.02 8.32 9.83
CA THR A 33 -12.71 8.61 11.08
C THR A 33 -12.50 10.07 11.49
N GLY A 34 -13.45 10.67 12.22
CA GLY A 34 -13.34 12.08 12.65
C GLY A 34 -12.20 12.37 13.64
N ARG A 35 -11.50 11.35 14.15
CA ARG A 35 -10.31 11.44 15.00
C ARG A 35 -9.37 10.29 14.66
N PRO A 36 -8.04 10.44 14.82
CA PRO A 36 -7.13 9.34 14.63
C PRO A 36 -7.34 8.23 15.68
N PRO A 37 -6.93 6.98 15.38
CA PRO A 37 -6.90 5.91 16.36
C PRO A 37 -6.06 6.29 17.59
N ALA A 38 -6.42 5.74 18.75
CA ALA A 38 -5.64 5.96 19.97
C ALA A 38 -4.28 5.25 19.94
N HIS A 39 -4.21 4.13 19.21
CA HIS A 39 -3.07 3.22 19.16
C HIS A 39 -2.87 2.73 17.72
N CYS A 40 -1.64 2.40 17.35
CA CYS A 40 -1.30 1.71 16.11
C CYS A 40 -0.88 0.27 16.45
N PRO A 41 -1.74 -0.74 16.25
CA PRO A 41 -1.40 -2.14 16.55
C PRO A 41 -0.14 -2.62 15.82
N ILE A 42 0.16 -2.03 14.66
CA ILE A 42 1.39 -2.32 13.91
C ILE A 42 2.63 -1.81 14.65
N CYS A 43 2.58 -0.62 15.27
CA CYS A 43 3.69 -0.04 16.03
C CYS A 43 3.82 -0.60 17.45
N GLU A 44 2.71 -1.06 18.04
CA GLU A 44 2.70 -1.69 19.36
C GLU A 44 3.12 -3.16 19.33
N ASP A 45 3.23 -3.75 18.14
CA ASP A 45 3.81 -5.06 17.94
C ASP A 45 5.33 -5.04 18.22
N GLU A 46 5.85 -6.10 18.84
CA GLU A 46 7.25 -6.20 19.26
C GLU A 46 8.28 -6.15 18.11
N ARG A 47 7.83 -6.39 16.87
CA ARG A 47 8.67 -6.31 15.67
C ARG A 47 8.76 -4.89 15.11
N GLN A 48 8.06 -3.95 15.74
CA GLN A 48 8.07 -2.54 15.41
C GLN A 48 8.24 -1.70 16.68
N TYR A 49 8.02 -0.39 16.58
CA TYR A 49 8.10 0.53 17.70
C TYR A 49 7.09 1.68 17.56
N VAL A 50 6.72 2.24 18.70
CA VAL A 50 6.11 3.57 18.82
C VAL A 50 7.23 4.60 18.82
N GLY A 51 7.06 5.71 18.10
CA GLY A 51 8.05 6.78 18.03
C GLY A 51 8.36 7.40 19.41
N TRP A 52 9.53 8.02 19.52
CA TRP A 52 10.00 8.64 20.78
C TRP A 52 9.05 9.69 21.36
N ASP A 53 8.33 10.41 20.48
CA ASP A 53 7.33 11.42 20.84
C ASP A 53 5.91 10.82 21.00
N GLY A 54 5.81 9.49 21.09
CA GLY A 54 4.56 8.75 21.21
C GLY A 54 3.87 8.51 19.86
N GLN A 55 2.60 8.09 19.92
CA GLN A 55 1.80 7.83 18.73
C GLN A 55 1.40 9.13 18.04
N GLN A 56 1.82 9.30 16.79
CA GLN A 56 1.49 10.45 15.96
C GLN A 56 0.77 10.03 14.67
N TRP A 57 -0.03 10.95 14.14
CA TRP A 57 -0.91 10.73 13.00
C TRP A 57 -0.85 11.90 12.03
N THR A 58 -0.91 11.59 10.75
CA THR A 58 -1.02 12.56 9.65
C THR A 58 -2.12 12.09 8.69
N THR A 59 -2.30 12.80 7.59
CA THR A 59 -3.19 12.42 6.48
C THR A 59 -2.41 12.46 5.17
N MET A 60 -2.92 11.81 4.12
CA MET A 60 -2.27 11.89 2.80
C MET A 60 -2.19 13.34 2.29
N SER A 61 -3.25 14.13 2.49
CA SER A 61 -3.29 15.55 2.11
C SER A 61 -2.32 16.42 2.90
N ASP A 62 -2.06 16.10 4.16
CA ASP A 62 -1.04 16.81 4.96
C ASP A 62 0.37 16.41 4.52
N LEU A 63 0.60 15.11 4.25
CA LEU A 63 1.87 14.56 3.78
C LEU A 63 2.25 15.13 2.41
N ALA A 64 1.29 15.28 1.50
CA ALA A 64 1.50 15.82 0.15
C ALA A 64 1.93 17.30 0.12
N ARG A 65 1.94 18.02 1.27
CA ARG A 65 2.36 19.43 1.30
C ARG A 65 3.86 19.61 1.19
N ASP A 66 4.62 18.64 1.65
CA ASP A 66 6.08 18.69 1.77
C ASP A 66 6.77 17.39 1.37
N HIS A 67 6.02 16.37 0.95
CA HIS A 67 6.53 15.13 0.38
C HIS A 67 5.96 14.90 -1.02
N ALA A 68 6.72 14.20 -1.85
CA ALA A 68 6.32 13.74 -3.17
C ALA A 68 6.75 12.28 -3.39
N VAL A 69 6.03 11.57 -4.24
CA VAL A 69 6.40 10.23 -4.67
C VAL A 69 7.39 10.34 -5.84
N VAL A 70 8.46 9.56 -5.77
CA VAL A 70 9.52 9.52 -6.78
C VAL A 70 9.65 8.11 -7.33
N LEU A 71 9.55 8.00 -8.65
CA LEU A 71 9.74 6.76 -9.39
C LEU A 71 11.17 6.68 -9.92
N ARG A 72 11.81 5.51 -9.77
CA ARG A 72 13.18 5.25 -10.25
C ARG A 72 13.27 3.86 -10.84
N GLU A 73 13.88 3.73 -12.02
CA GLU A 73 14.20 2.42 -12.59
C GLU A 73 15.27 1.74 -11.73
N GLU A 74 14.99 0.51 -11.29
CA GLU A 74 15.92 -0.34 -10.53
C GLU A 74 16.59 -1.36 -11.46
N GLU A 75 15.80 -1.92 -12.38
CA GLU A 75 16.26 -2.69 -13.54
C GLU A 75 15.18 -2.60 -14.65
N ALA A 76 15.45 -3.19 -15.82
CA ALA A 76 14.46 -3.26 -16.88
C ALA A 76 13.15 -3.89 -16.36
N ASP A 77 12.03 -3.21 -16.59
CA ASP A 77 10.70 -3.61 -16.13
C ASP A 77 10.50 -3.68 -14.60
N LEU A 78 11.40 -3.06 -13.83
CA LEU A 78 11.27 -2.91 -12.37
C LEU A 78 11.47 -1.45 -11.94
N VAL A 79 10.41 -0.83 -11.41
CA VAL A 79 10.42 0.57 -10.99
C VAL A 79 10.23 0.67 -9.47
N GLY A 80 11.18 1.29 -8.78
CA GLY A 80 11.05 1.68 -7.38
C GLY A 80 10.11 2.87 -7.22
N VAL A 81 9.18 2.76 -6.27
CA VAL A 81 8.23 3.81 -5.88
C VAL A 81 8.54 4.19 -4.43
N GLY A 82 9.10 5.38 -4.22
CA GLY A 82 9.50 5.89 -2.90
C GLY A 82 8.90 7.26 -2.60
N VAL A 83 8.96 7.70 -1.35
CA VAL A 83 8.52 9.04 -0.91
C VAL A 83 9.75 9.88 -0.55
N GLU A 84 9.79 11.12 -1.04
CA GLU A 84 10.84 12.10 -0.74
C GLU A 84 10.26 13.42 -0.20
N PRO A 85 10.78 13.94 0.94
CA PRO A 85 11.75 13.32 1.85
C PRO A 85 11.30 11.97 2.41
N ALA A 86 12.22 11.19 2.99
CA ALA A 86 11.86 9.88 3.54
C ALA A 86 10.82 10.04 4.66
N PHE A 87 9.75 9.23 4.60
CA PHE A 87 8.65 9.23 5.57
C PHE A 87 8.52 7.87 6.26
N ALA A 88 8.07 7.87 7.51
CA ALA A 88 7.87 6.68 8.33
C ALA A 88 9.14 5.80 8.37
N ILE A 89 9.01 4.49 8.10
CA ILE A 89 10.13 3.55 8.07
C ILE A 89 11.01 3.66 6.81
N GLY A 90 10.75 4.65 5.94
CA GLY A 90 11.56 4.91 4.74
C GLY A 90 11.46 3.80 3.69
N GLN A 91 10.31 3.12 3.63
CA GLN A 91 10.09 2.02 2.69
C GLN A 91 9.99 2.49 1.23
N ARG A 92 10.28 1.55 0.33
CA ARG A 92 10.15 1.70 -1.12
C ARG A 92 9.36 0.49 -1.63
N ALA A 93 8.27 0.76 -2.34
CA ALA A 93 7.53 -0.27 -3.08
C ALA A 93 8.21 -0.53 -4.43
N LEU A 94 7.91 -1.66 -5.07
CA LEU A 94 8.44 -2.02 -6.37
C LEU A 94 7.29 -2.33 -7.34
N LEU A 95 7.22 -1.60 -8.44
CA LEU A 95 6.29 -1.87 -9.54
C LEU A 95 6.98 -2.79 -10.55
N VAL A 96 6.50 -4.03 -10.63
CA VAL A 96 6.93 -5.02 -11.62
C VAL A 96 6.07 -4.85 -12.87
N CYS A 97 6.68 -4.40 -13.96
CA CYS A 97 6.00 -4.21 -15.23
C CYS A 97 5.91 -5.53 -15.99
N THR A 98 4.71 -5.91 -16.44
CA THR A 98 4.53 -7.18 -17.20
C THR A 98 3.59 -7.01 -18.39
N PRO A 99 3.68 -7.87 -19.42
CA PRO A 99 2.71 -7.89 -20.53
C PRO A 99 1.27 -8.24 -20.11
N HIS A 100 1.05 -8.71 -18.88
CA HIS A 100 -0.25 -9.18 -18.40
C HIS A 100 -0.84 -8.30 -17.28
N GLY A 101 -0.28 -7.11 -17.07
CA GLY A 101 -0.65 -6.19 -15.99
C GLY A 101 0.51 -6.02 -15.00
N ASN A 102 0.63 -4.84 -14.42
CA ASN A 102 1.72 -4.55 -13.49
C ASN A 102 1.36 -4.97 -12.07
N VAL A 103 2.36 -5.41 -11.31
CA VAL A 103 2.20 -5.79 -9.90
C VAL A 103 2.99 -4.83 -9.02
N LEU A 104 2.32 -4.13 -8.11
CA LEU A 104 2.97 -3.36 -7.06
C LEU A 104 3.28 -4.28 -5.88
N TRP A 105 4.55 -4.55 -5.65
CA TRP A 105 5.04 -5.22 -4.46
C TRP A 105 5.19 -4.21 -3.32
N ASP A 106 4.48 -4.45 -2.22
CA ASP A 106 4.29 -3.53 -1.12
C ASP A 106 3.62 -2.20 -1.53
N CYS A 107 3.64 -1.19 -0.66
CA CYS A 107 3.05 0.11 -0.98
C CYS A 107 3.79 1.24 -0.24
N VAL A 108 3.53 2.49 -0.61
CA VAL A 108 3.97 3.69 0.12
C VAL A 108 2.77 4.46 0.68
N SER A 109 3.04 5.43 1.56
CA SER A 109 1.99 6.16 2.29
C SER A 109 1.40 7.35 1.54
N LEU A 110 1.88 7.64 0.33
CA LEU A 110 1.46 8.78 -0.49
C LEU A 110 1.21 8.32 -1.92
N LEU A 111 0.12 8.79 -2.54
CA LEU A 111 -0.09 8.77 -3.98
C LEU A 111 -0.47 10.19 -4.38
N ASP A 112 0.48 10.92 -4.99
CA ASP A 112 0.21 12.24 -5.57
C ASP A 112 -0.17 12.11 -7.05
N ASP A 113 -0.69 13.21 -7.61
CA ASP A 113 -1.19 13.24 -9.00
C ASP A 113 -0.08 12.95 -10.03
N ASP A 114 1.15 13.42 -9.78
CA ASP A 114 2.28 13.24 -10.68
C ASP A 114 2.74 11.77 -10.72
N ALA A 115 2.81 11.10 -9.57
CA ALA A 115 3.12 9.68 -9.49
C ALA A 115 2.00 8.83 -10.04
N ARG A 116 0.73 9.20 -9.81
CA ARG A 116 -0.41 8.51 -10.43
C ARG A 116 -0.29 8.54 -11.95
N ALA A 117 -0.06 9.71 -12.54
CA ALA A 117 0.10 9.85 -13.98
C ALA A 117 1.28 9.02 -14.53
N GLN A 118 2.41 9.02 -13.84
CA GLN A 118 3.57 8.21 -14.24
C GLN A 118 3.29 6.70 -14.18
N VAL A 119 2.56 6.23 -13.16
CA VAL A 119 2.16 4.82 -13.08
C VAL A 119 1.16 4.47 -14.17
N ASP A 120 0.20 5.36 -14.49
CA ASP A 120 -0.72 5.17 -15.62
C ASP A 120 0.04 5.07 -16.96
N ASP A 121 1.06 5.91 -17.18
CA ASP A 121 1.92 5.86 -18.37
C ASP A 121 2.71 4.53 -18.48
N LEU A 122 2.99 3.89 -17.34
CA LEU A 122 3.62 2.56 -17.26
C LEU A 122 2.61 1.41 -17.42
N GLY A 123 1.31 1.70 -17.55
CA GLY A 123 0.25 0.70 -17.74
C GLY A 123 -0.61 0.44 -16.50
N GLY A 124 -0.55 1.29 -15.47
CA GLY A 124 -1.36 1.20 -14.27
C GLY A 124 -0.89 0.11 -13.30
N ILE A 125 -1.79 -0.35 -12.43
CA ILE A 125 -1.57 -1.43 -11.46
C ILE A 125 -2.73 -2.43 -11.57
N GLU A 126 -2.44 -3.69 -11.84
CA GLU A 126 -3.45 -4.77 -11.86
C GLU A 126 -3.59 -5.40 -10.46
N ALA A 127 -2.47 -5.55 -9.76
CA ALA A 127 -2.42 -6.16 -8.44
C ALA A 127 -1.43 -5.45 -7.52
N ILE A 128 -1.80 -5.35 -6.24
CA ILE A 128 -0.94 -4.94 -5.14
C ILE A 128 -0.72 -6.16 -4.26
N CYS A 129 0.52 -6.58 -4.06
CA CYS A 129 0.86 -7.76 -3.25
C CYS A 129 1.63 -7.34 -2.02
N MET A 130 1.11 -7.69 -0.84
CA MET A 130 1.76 -7.31 0.41
C MET A 130 2.74 -8.38 0.91
N SER A 131 3.94 -7.96 1.28
CA SER A 131 4.93 -8.80 1.97
C SER A 131 4.46 -9.15 3.38
N HIS A 132 4.18 -8.13 4.20
CA HIS A 132 3.76 -8.24 5.60
C HIS A 132 3.25 -6.87 6.13
N PRO A 133 2.65 -6.82 7.33
CA PRO A 133 1.92 -5.65 7.85
C PRO A 133 2.67 -4.34 7.98
N HIS A 134 4.00 -4.35 8.09
CA HIS A 134 4.76 -3.08 8.15
C HIS A 134 4.65 -2.29 6.84
N PHE A 135 4.49 -2.98 5.71
CA PHE A 135 4.51 -2.39 4.38
C PHE A 135 3.11 -2.06 3.84
N TYR A 136 2.03 -2.29 4.60
CA TYR A 136 0.63 -2.09 4.16
C TYR A 136 0.35 -0.65 3.70
N ALA A 137 0.99 0.34 4.32
CA ALA A 137 0.98 1.73 3.87
C ALA A 137 -0.44 2.25 3.51
N ALA A 138 -0.57 2.99 2.41
CA ALA A 138 -1.84 3.44 1.85
C ALA A 138 -2.35 2.52 0.71
N ASN A 139 -2.20 1.19 0.83
CA ASN A 139 -2.53 0.25 -0.26
C ASN A 139 -3.97 0.38 -0.79
N ILE A 140 -4.94 0.80 0.04
CA ILE A 140 -6.32 1.01 -0.41
C ILE A 140 -6.47 2.26 -1.27
N GLU A 141 -5.70 3.32 -1.04
CA GLU A 141 -5.72 4.51 -1.92
C GLU A 141 -5.19 4.16 -3.31
N PHE A 142 -4.12 3.36 -3.37
CA PHE A 142 -3.60 2.84 -4.64
C PHE A 142 -4.62 1.90 -5.30
N ALA A 143 -5.20 0.97 -4.54
CA ALA A 143 -6.21 0.05 -5.06
C ALA A 143 -7.41 0.80 -5.66
N ASP A 144 -7.95 1.79 -4.95
CA ASP A 144 -9.08 2.61 -5.42
C ASP A 144 -8.69 3.47 -6.63
N ALA A 145 -7.46 3.98 -6.70
CA ALA A 145 -6.99 4.84 -7.79
C ALA A 145 -6.78 4.09 -9.12
N PHE A 146 -6.40 2.81 -9.05
CA PHE A 146 -6.07 1.97 -10.21
C PHE A 146 -7.05 0.81 -10.45
N ASP A 147 -8.10 0.67 -9.64
CA ASP A 147 -9.02 -0.50 -9.64
C ASP A 147 -8.27 -1.83 -9.45
N ALA A 148 -7.23 -1.81 -8.60
CA ALA A 148 -6.29 -2.91 -8.42
C ALA A 148 -6.71 -3.87 -7.30
N ARG A 149 -6.48 -5.17 -7.52
CA ARG A 149 -6.71 -6.22 -6.51
C ARG A 149 -5.60 -6.17 -5.45
N VAL A 150 -5.93 -6.32 -4.17
CA VAL A 150 -4.96 -6.30 -3.07
C VAL A 150 -4.81 -7.71 -2.48
N PHE A 151 -3.68 -8.35 -2.67
CA PHE A 151 -3.40 -9.67 -2.14
C PHE A 151 -2.78 -9.59 -0.76
N ILE A 152 -3.47 -10.14 0.23
CA ILE A 152 -3.01 -10.26 1.61
C ILE A 152 -3.07 -11.72 2.07
N PRO A 153 -2.02 -12.25 2.71
CA PRO A 153 -2.08 -13.57 3.32
C PRO A 153 -3.19 -13.65 4.38
N ARG A 154 -4.03 -14.68 4.34
CA ARG A 154 -5.12 -14.89 5.32
C ARG A 154 -4.61 -14.94 6.76
N ALA A 155 -3.41 -15.48 6.96
CA ALA A 155 -2.76 -15.49 8.27
C ALA A 155 -2.55 -14.09 8.86
N ASP A 156 -2.49 -13.06 8.01
CA ASP A 156 -2.34 -11.66 8.39
C ASP A 156 -3.65 -10.84 8.32
N GLU A 157 -4.82 -11.50 8.16
CA GLU A 157 -6.12 -10.82 8.09
C GLU A 157 -6.36 -9.90 9.30
N LYS A 158 -5.93 -10.32 10.50
CA LYS A 158 -6.03 -9.53 11.74
C LYS A 158 -5.25 -8.20 11.71
N TRP A 159 -4.29 -8.05 10.80
CA TRP A 159 -3.45 -6.87 10.67
C TRP A 159 -3.99 -5.85 9.66
N ILE A 160 -5.09 -6.15 8.97
CA ILE A 160 -5.73 -5.22 8.06
C ILE A 160 -6.31 -4.05 8.86
N GLN A 161 -5.72 -2.86 8.68
CA GLN A 161 -6.17 -1.65 9.39
C GLN A 161 -7.29 -0.93 8.65
N ARG A 162 -7.27 -0.94 7.30
CA ARG A 162 -8.33 -0.39 6.46
C ARG A 162 -8.89 -1.49 5.55
N SER A 163 -10.16 -1.81 5.73
CA SER A 163 -10.85 -2.82 4.91
C SER A 163 -11.26 -2.27 3.55
N SER A 164 -11.27 -3.12 2.52
CA SER A 164 -11.77 -2.83 1.18
C SER A 164 -12.30 -4.11 0.54
N PRO A 165 -13.33 -4.05 -0.33
CA PRO A 165 -13.76 -5.21 -1.13
C PRO A 165 -12.72 -5.66 -2.17
N LEU A 166 -11.70 -4.83 -2.46
CA LEU A 166 -10.60 -5.16 -3.36
C LEU A 166 -9.56 -6.08 -2.70
N ILE A 167 -9.65 -6.33 -1.39
CA ILE A 167 -8.74 -7.24 -0.69
C ILE A 167 -9.12 -8.70 -0.99
N GLU A 168 -8.15 -9.43 -1.51
CA GLU A 168 -8.20 -10.87 -1.73
C GLU A 168 -7.26 -11.58 -0.76
N LEU A 169 -7.87 -12.39 0.12
CA LEU A 169 -7.12 -13.21 1.06
C LEU A 169 -6.70 -14.53 0.42
N PHE A 170 -5.42 -14.86 0.48
CA PHE A 170 -4.87 -16.15 0.02
C PHE A 170 -4.21 -16.92 1.17
N ASP A 171 -4.14 -18.25 1.08
CA ASP A 171 -3.59 -19.08 2.15
C ASP A 171 -2.07 -19.30 2.00
N ASP A 172 -1.65 -20.10 1.00
CA ASP A 172 -0.23 -20.44 0.82
C ASP A 172 0.39 -19.81 -0.43
N ALA A 173 -0.37 -19.67 -1.52
CA ALA A 173 0.12 -19.08 -2.76
C ALA A 173 -1.00 -18.40 -3.56
N ALA A 174 -0.62 -17.49 -4.44
CA ALA A 174 -1.49 -16.85 -5.42
C ALA A 174 -0.71 -16.52 -6.70
N GLU A 175 -1.42 -16.31 -7.81
CA GLU A 175 -0.88 -15.79 -9.06
C GLU A 175 -1.59 -14.44 -9.34
N PRO A 176 -0.99 -13.30 -8.94
CA PRO A 176 -1.62 -11.99 -9.15
C PRO A 176 -1.86 -11.69 -10.63
N VAL A 177 -0.87 -12.00 -11.48
CA VAL A 177 -0.93 -11.93 -12.94
C VAL A 177 -0.19 -13.13 -13.55
N PRO A 178 -0.51 -13.55 -14.77
CA PRO A 178 0.15 -14.67 -15.43
C PRO A 178 1.69 -14.58 -15.39
N GLY A 179 2.33 -15.61 -14.83
CA GLY A 179 3.78 -15.72 -14.77
C GLY A 179 4.45 -15.04 -13.57
N VAL A 180 3.69 -14.39 -12.68
CA VAL A 180 4.19 -13.85 -11.41
C VAL A 180 3.54 -14.62 -10.28
N SER A 181 4.33 -15.17 -9.36
CA SER A 181 3.80 -15.99 -8.25
C SER A 181 4.07 -15.35 -6.90
N LEU A 182 3.05 -15.35 -6.04
CA LEU A 182 3.11 -14.92 -4.65
C LEU A 182 3.10 -16.17 -3.75
N ALA A 183 3.97 -16.22 -2.75
CA ALA A 183 4.04 -17.34 -1.79
C ALA A 183 4.14 -16.83 -0.36
N ARG A 184 3.27 -17.33 0.53
CA ARG A 184 3.39 -17.15 1.97
C ARG A 184 4.47 -18.10 2.49
N ILE A 185 5.50 -17.55 3.11
CA ILE A 185 6.63 -18.31 3.66
C ILE A 185 6.72 -18.23 5.18
N GLY A 186 5.98 -17.32 5.81
CA GLY A 186 6.01 -17.09 7.25
C GLY A 186 7.36 -16.54 7.72
N GLY A 187 7.61 -16.61 9.03
CA GLY A 187 8.85 -16.12 9.65
C GLY A 187 8.64 -14.78 10.35
N HIS A 188 8.91 -13.67 9.66
CA HIS A 188 8.77 -12.31 10.23
C HIS A 188 7.34 -12.02 10.72
N PHE A 189 6.35 -12.44 9.94
CA PHE A 189 4.92 -12.52 10.28
C PHE A 189 4.40 -13.90 9.92
N ASP A 190 3.30 -14.35 10.53
CA ASP A 190 2.64 -15.60 10.13
C ASP A 190 2.25 -15.58 8.64
N GLY A 191 1.83 -14.41 8.15
CA GLY A 191 1.55 -14.17 6.75
C GLY A 191 2.73 -13.76 5.88
N ALA A 192 3.95 -13.56 6.41
CA ALA A 192 5.04 -13.01 5.61
C ALA A 192 5.23 -13.74 4.27
N ALA A 193 5.32 -12.96 3.19
CA ALA A 193 5.25 -13.45 1.82
C ALA A 193 6.40 -12.93 0.95
N VAL A 194 6.60 -13.61 -0.18
CA VAL A 194 7.57 -13.24 -1.21
C VAL A 194 6.92 -13.30 -2.58
N LEU A 195 7.33 -12.40 -3.47
CA LEU A 195 6.91 -12.39 -4.86
C LEU A 195 8.07 -12.88 -5.74
N HIS A 196 7.80 -13.91 -6.52
CA HIS A 196 8.74 -14.46 -7.49
C HIS A 196 8.34 -14.02 -8.90
N TRP A 197 9.30 -13.36 -9.56
CA TRP A 197 9.19 -12.84 -10.91
C TRP A 197 10.24 -13.50 -11.80
N PRO A 198 9.90 -14.54 -12.57
CA PRO A 198 10.85 -15.33 -13.35
C PRO A 198 11.59 -14.54 -14.45
N ALA A 199 11.00 -13.46 -14.97
CA ALA A 199 11.61 -12.67 -16.04
C ALA A 199 12.60 -11.60 -15.53
N GLY A 200 12.62 -11.32 -14.22
CA GLY A 200 13.54 -10.35 -13.62
C GLY A 200 15.00 -10.77 -13.66
N ALA A 201 15.90 -9.85 -13.31
CA ALA A 201 17.35 -10.06 -13.34
C ALA A 201 17.85 -10.64 -14.68
N ASP A 202 17.47 -9.99 -15.80
CA ASP A 202 17.80 -10.42 -17.18
C ASP A 202 17.39 -11.89 -17.48
N GLY A 203 16.24 -12.32 -16.94
CA GLY A 203 15.74 -13.70 -17.08
C GLY A 203 16.38 -14.72 -16.14
N GLY A 204 17.19 -14.27 -15.18
CA GLY A 204 17.70 -15.11 -14.08
C GLY A 204 16.66 -15.41 -13.00
N GLY A 205 15.57 -14.64 -12.96
CA GLY A 205 14.54 -14.69 -11.95
C GLY A 205 14.86 -13.77 -10.77
N ALA A 206 13.85 -13.02 -10.33
CA ALA A 206 13.93 -12.15 -9.17
C ALA A 206 12.98 -12.64 -8.07
N LEU A 207 13.44 -12.51 -6.81
CA LEU A 207 12.62 -12.73 -5.63
C LEU A 207 12.55 -11.42 -4.84
N LEU A 208 11.35 -10.86 -4.74
CA LEU A 208 11.06 -9.64 -3.99
C LEU A 208 10.58 -10.07 -2.60
N THR A 209 11.31 -9.66 -1.57
CA THR A 209 11.17 -10.24 -0.23
C THR A 209 10.74 -9.26 0.86
N GLY A 210 10.75 -7.95 0.57
CA GLY A 210 10.66 -6.94 1.63
C GLY A 210 11.73 -7.18 2.69
N ASP A 211 11.36 -7.07 3.97
CA ASP A 211 12.22 -7.45 5.11
C ASP A 211 11.99 -8.92 5.58
N THR A 212 11.18 -9.71 4.86
CA THR A 212 10.90 -11.12 5.23
C THR A 212 12.17 -11.98 5.14
N ILE A 213 13.00 -11.70 4.14
CA ILE A 213 14.33 -12.29 3.98
C ILE A 213 15.33 -11.14 3.90
N THR A 214 16.18 -11.03 4.92
CA THR A 214 17.24 -10.01 4.96
C THR A 214 18.61 -10.67 4.85
N VAL A 215 19.51 -10.06 4.09
CA VAL A 215 20.94 -10.40 4.18
C VAL A 215 21.47 -9.83 5.49
N VAL A 216 21.95 -10.71 6.37
CA VAL A 216 22.63 -10.30 7.60
C VAL A 216 24.10 -10.01 7.32
N GLN A 217 24.71 -9.13 8.12
CA GLN A 217 26.15 -8.90 8.05
C GLN A 217 26.88 -10.22 8.32
N ASP A 218 27.69 -10.66 7.35
CA ASP A 218 28.46 -11.90 7.41
C ASP A 218 29.98 -11.66 7.56
N ARG A 219 30.37 -10.46 8.00
CA ARG A 219 31.76 -10.05 8.24
C ARG A 219 31.92 -9.23 9.51
#